data_AF-A0A1Q3SS65-F1
#
_entry.id   AF-A0A1Q3SS65-F1
#
_cell.length_a   1.000
_cell.length_b   1.000
_cell.length_c   1.000
_cell.angle_alpha   90.00
_cell.angle_beta   90.00
_cell.angle_gamma   90.00
#
_symmetry.space_group_name_H-M   'P 1'
#
loop_
_entity.id
_entity.type
_entity.pdbx_description
1 polymer ?
#
loop_
_entity_poly.entity_id
_entity_poly.type
_entity_poly.pdbx_seq_one_letter_code
_entity_poly.pdbx_strand_id
1 'polypeptide(L)'
;MDTIAYLQKQFANLNNGLHGLANDLTADEWMARPIPGQNLIGFLAWHLPRTQDMFVQTWIRGETEVAHTDRWQGWKPLKEFGIGAGVTLEEADAIAHTVSKAEVLEYADEVYQTISDWLGECGKDALEQCFDYHQRLAVFPEYQTPGFTREVKHLFNRPVWDILMRPCTTHIYRHQGEIEVVKEMLRRPR
;
A
#
# COMPACT_ATOMS: atom_id res chain seq x y z
N MET A 1 -22.49 13.54 6.89
CA MET A 1 -21.01 13.44 7.04
C MET A 1 -20.41 14.06 5.81
N ASP A 2 -19.43 14.94 5.98
CA ASP A 2 -18.71 15.56 4.85
C ASP A 2 -17.80 14.52 4.14
N THR A 3 -17.50 14.75 2.86
CA THR A 3 -16.73 13.83 2.01
C THR A 3 -15.32 13.59 2.54
N ILE A 4 -14.64 14.63 3.03
CA ILE A 4 -13.30 14.51 3.60
C ILE A 4 -13.35 13.65 4.87
N ALA A 5 -14.31 13.93 5.76
CA ALA A 5 -14.51 13.15 6.98
C ALA A 5 -14.85 11.68 6.69
N TYR A 6 -15.57 11.39 5.59
CA TYR A 6 -15.80 10.02 5.15
C TYR A 6 -14.50 9.34 4.72
N LEU A 7 -13.68 10.01 3.89
CA LEU A 7 -12.40 9.46 3.43
C LEU A 7 -11.46 9.19 4.60
N GLN A 8 -11.32 10.12 5.56
CA GLN A 8 -10.51 9.90 6.77
C GLN A 8 -10.96 8.65 7.55
N LYS A 9 -12.27 8.43 7.67
CA LYS A 9 -12.81 7.20 8.29
C LYS A 9 -12.50 5.95 7.47
N GLN A 10 -12.52 6.03 6.14
CA GLN A 10 -12.14 4.88 5.29
C GLN A 10 -10.66 4.51 5.48
N PHE A 11 -9.75 5.49 5.45
CA PHE A 11 -8.33 5.23 5.70
C PHE A 11 -8.07 4.70 7.12
N ALA A 12 -8.76 5.23 8.13
CA ALA A 12 -8.70 4.70 9.49
C ALA A 12 -9.18 3.24 9.56
N ASN A 13 -10.29 2.91 8.88
CA ASN A 13 -10.80 1.53 8.82
C ASN A 13 -9.83 0.58 8.13
N LEU A 14 -9.18 1.00 7.04
CA LEU A 14 -8.16 0.21 6.37
C LEU A 14 -6.96 -0.04 7.28
N ASN A 15 -6.44 1.00 7.94
CA ASN A 15 -5.33 0.84 8.88
C ASN A 15 -5.69 -0.11 10.02
N ASN A 16 -6.83 0.12 10.67
CA ASN A 16 -7.35 -0.75 11.75
C ASN A 16 -7.57 -2.19 11.27
N GLY A 17 -8.04 -2.37 10.04
CA GLY A 17 -8.24 -3.68 9.42
C GLY A 17 -6.93 -4.45 9.25
N LEU A 18 -5.86 -3.77 8.80
CA LEU A 18 -4.53 -4.38 8.69
C LEU A 18 -4.01 -4.80 10.07
N HIS A 19 -4.11 -3.92 11.07
CA HIS A 19 -3.77 -4.25 12.46
C HIS A 19 -4.57 -5.46 12.98
N GLY A 20 -5.88 -5.49 12.77
CA GLY A 20 -6.74 -6.60 13.17
C GLY A 20 -6.37 -7.93 12.49
N LEU A 21 -5.97 -7.89 11.22
CA LEU A 21 -5.55 -9.07 10.47
C LEU A 21 -4.16 -9.56 10.86
N ALA A 22 -3.22 -8.64 11.13
CA ALA A 22 -1.81 -8.99 11.28
C ALA A 22 -1.35 -9.18 12.73
N ASN A 23 -1.96 -8.50 13.72
CA ASN A 23 -1.42 -8.41 15.08
C ASN A 23 -1.10 -9.77 15.73
N ASP A 24 -1.98 -10.74 15.54
CA ASP A 24 -1.87 -12.09 16.11
C ASP A 24 -1.22 -13.12 15.17
N LEU A 25 -0.68 -12.70 14.01
CA LEU A 25 0.07 -13.59 13.13
C LEU A 25 1.39 -13.98 13.78
N THR A 26 1.71 -15.28 13.71
CA THR A 26 3.05 -15.78 14.06
C THR A 26 4.05 -15.48 12.94
N ALA A 27 5.35 -15.66 13.22
CA ALA A 27 6.39 -15.56 12.20
C ALA A 27 6.20 -16.59 11.07
N ASP A 28 5.76 -17.80 11.40
CA ASP A 28 5.49 -18.84 10.40
C ASP A 28 4.27 -18.46 9.52
N GLU A 29 3.22 -17.90 10.12
CA GLU A 29 2.04 -17.44 9.37
C GLU A 29 2.37 -16.23 8.48
N TRP A 30 3.24 -15.32 8.93
CA TRP A 30 3.74 -14.20 8.13
C TRP A 30 4.38 -14.67 6.81
N MET A 31 5.06 -15.82 6.87
CA MET A 31 5.79 -16.43 5.76
C MET A 31 5.04 -17.58 5.08
N ALA A 32 3.75 -17.75 5.37
CA ALA A 32 3.00 -18.88 4.90
C ALA A 32 2.43 -18.69 3.48
N ARG A 33 2.34 -19.81 2.75
CA ARG A 33 1.78 -19.91 1.41
C ARG A 33 0.89 -21.16 1.29
N PRO A 34 -0.37 -21.11 1.74
CA PRO A 34 -1.25 -22.28 1.72
C PRO A 34 -1.70 -22.67 0.32
N ILE A 35 -1.70 -21.74 -0.65
CA ILE A 35 -2.03 -22.01 -2.05
C ILE A 35 -0.80 -21.73 -2.94
N PRO A 36 -0.38 -22.67 -3.80
CA PRO A 36 0.72 -22.44 -4.73
C PRO A 36 0.50 -21.19 -5.59
N GLY A 37 1.53 -20.35 -5.70
CA GLY A 37 1.49 -19.12 -6.51
C GLY A 37 0.88 -17.89 -5.84
N GLN A 38 0.30 -17.99 -4.63
CA GLN A 38 -0.17 -16.81 -3.88
C GLN A 38 0.96 -16.10 -3.15
N ASN A 39 0.94 -14.77 -3.11
CA ASN A 39 1.90 -13.99 -2.32
C ASN A 39 1.89 -14.39 -0.83
N LEU A 40 3.04 -14.26 -0.16
CA LEU A 40 3.14 -14.42 1.29
C LEU A 40 2.36 -13.30 2.01
N ILE A 41 1.86 -13.59 3.21
CA ILE A 41 1.13 -12.58 4.01
C ILE A 41 2.00 -11.35 4.25
N GLY A 42 3.30 -11.53 4.53
CA GLY A 42 4.20 -10.41 4.74
C GLY A 42 4.31 -9.45 3.56
N PHE A 43 4.32 -9.97 2.33
CA PHE A 43 4.30 -9.13 1.12
C PHE A 43 2.97 -8.38 1.01
N LEU A 44 1.85 -9.07 1.18
CA LEU A 44 0.52 -8.45 1.08
C LEU A 44 0.36 -7.34 2.12
N ALA A 45 0.76 -7.60 3.37
CA ALA A 45 0.67 -6.64 4.47
C ALA A 45 1.53 -5.39 4.22
N TRP A 46 2.76 -5.55 3.71
CA TRP A 46 3.61 -4.42 3.32
C TRP A 46 3.06 -3.66 2.12
N HIS A 47 2.53 -4.37 1.12
CA HIS A 47 2.00 -3.78 -0.10
C HIS A 47 0.86 -2.78 0.17
N LEU A 48 0.05 -3.01 1.21
CA LEU A 48 -1.09 -2.17 1.57
C LEU A 48 -0.69 -0.70 1.82
N PRO A 49 0.04 -0.36 2.91
CA PRO A 49 0.43 1.02 3.17
C PRO A 49 1.41 1.53 2.10
N ARG A 50 2.21 0.66 1.48
CA ARG A 50 3.16 1.08 0.44
C ARG A 50 2.46 1.63 -0.80
N THR A 51 1.33 1.00 -1.18
CA THR A 51 0.45 1.49 -2.25
C THR A 51 -0.11 2.86 -1.91
N GLN A 52 -0.65 3.01 -0.70
CA GLN A 52 -1.23 4.28 -0.25
C GLN A 52 -0.18 5.40 -0.19
N ASP A 53 1.01 5.12 0.31
CA ASP A 53 2.13 6.07 0.37
C ASP A 53 2.49 6.59 -1.03
N MET A 54 2.77 5.71 -1.99
CA MET A 54 3.13 6.14 -3.35
C MET A 54 2.02 6.94 -4.02
N PHE A 55 0.76 6.47 -3.98
CA PHE A 55 -0.31 7.16 -4.66
C PHE A 55 -0.67 8.50 -4.00
N VAL A 56 -0.62 8.61 -2.67
CA VAL A 56 -0.93 9.89 -2.01
C VAL A 56 0.26 10.85 -2.05
N GLN A 57 1.44 10.41 -1.63
CA GLN A 57 2.62 11.28 -1.58
C GLN A 57 3.10 11.62 -2.99
N THR A 58 3.40 10.63 -3.82
CA THR A 58 4.02 10.89 -5.13
C THR A 58 2.99 11.37 -6.15
N TRP A 59 1.89 10.65 -6.35
CA TRP A 59 0.98 10.96 -7.45
C TRP A 59 0.13 12.21 -7.16
N ILE A 60 -0.53 12.23 -6.01
CA ILE A 60 -1.47 13.31 -5.66
C ILE A 60 -0.71 14.55 -5.19
N ARG A 61 0.19 14.41 -4.21
CA ARG A 61 0.87 15.55 -3.60
C ARG A 61 2.14 15.98 -4.34
N GLY A 62 2.79 15.05 -5.05
CA GLY A 62 4.10 15.29 -5.66
C GLY A 62 5.21 15.49 -4.63
N GLU A 63 5.09 14.83 -3.50
CA GLU A 63 6.03 14.83 -2.39
C GLU A 63 6.80 13.50 -2.31
N THR A 64 7.85 13.50 -1.50
CA THR A 64 8.58 12.28 -1.16
C THR A 64 7.72 11.35 -0.32
N GLU A 65 7.82 10.05 -0.60
CA GLU A 65 7.15 8.97 0.12
C GLU A 65 7.68 8.80 1.54
N VAL A 66 6.81 8.39 2.47
CA VAL A 66 7.17 8.09 3.87
C VAL A 66 8.27 7.03 3.92
N ALA A 67 8.20 6.00 3.08
CA ALA A 67 9.21 4.94 3.00
C ALA A 67 10.61 5.43 2.56
N HIS A 68 10.71 6.68 2.09
CA HIS A 68 11.98 7.28 1.70
C HIS A 68 12.60 8.17 2.77
N THR A 69 11.94 8.36 3.92
CA THR A 69 12.45 9.10 5.07
C THR A 69 13.53 8.32 5.83
N ASP A 70 14.26 9.02 6.71
CA ASP A 70 15.36 8.42 7.48
C ASP A 70 14.91 7.30 8.43
N ARG A 71 13.64 7.33 8.88
CA ARG A 71 13.08 6.29 9.75
C ARG A 71 13.09 4.91 9.07
N TRP A 72 12.89 4.87 7.75
CA TRP A 72 12.72 3.65 6.97
C TRP A 72 13.97 3.28 6.15
N GLN A 73 15.16 3.76 6.56
CA GLN A 73 16.42 3.46 5.86
C GLN A 73 16.72 1.95 5.73
N GLY A 74 16.23 1.13 6.68
CA GLY A 74 16.33 -0.33 6.60
C GLY A 74 15.64 -0.94 5.36
N TRP A 75 14.63 -0.25 4.81
CA TRP A 75 13.91 -0.65 3.61
C TRP A 75 14.52 -0.10 2.32
N LYS A 76 15.72 0.49 2.39
CA LYS A 76 16.43 0.97 1.20
C LYS A 76 16.52 -0.09 0.08
N PRO A 77 16.78 -1.39 0.34
CA PRO A 77 16.76 -2.41 -0.71
C PRO A 77 15.40 -2.58 -1.38
N LEU A 78 14.30 -2.24 -0.69
CA LEU A 78 12.95 -2.42 -1.20
C LEU A 78 12.51 -1.31 -2.14
N LYS A 79 13.26 -0.20 -2.19
CA LYS A 79 12.91 0.97 -3.01
C LYS A 79 12.77 0.61 -4.48
N GLU A 80 13.63 -0.26 -5.01
CA GLU A 80 13.55 -0.64 -6.43
C GLU A 80 12.24 -1.31 -6.85
N PHE A 81 11.51 -1.90 -5.89
CA PHE A 81 10.23 -2.54 -6.15
C PHE A 81 9.05 -1.57 -6.15
N GLY A 82 9.23 -0.33 -5.70
CA GLY A 82 8.15 0.64 -5.53
C GLY A 82 7.05 0.10 -4.61
N ILE A 83 5.87 -0.15 -5.19
CA ILE A 83 4.75 -0.78 -4.46
C ILE A 83 4.73 -2.30 -4.62
N GLY A 84 5.69 -2.93 -5.30
CA GLY A 84 5.68 -4.37 -5.60
C GLY A 84 4.74 -4.77 -6.74
N ALA A 85 4.26 -3.82 -7.55
CA ALA A 85 3.42 -4.12 -8.70
C ALA A 85 4.24 -4.67 -9.88
N GLY A 86 3.87 -5.86 -10.36
CA GLY A 86 4.50 -6.49 -11.52
C GLY A 86 5.86 -7.16 -11.25
N VAL A 87 6.23 -7.32 -9.98
CA VAL A 87 7.39 -8.10 -9.53
C VAL A 87 7.16 -9.61 -9.71
N THR A 88 8.22 -10.40 -9.75
CA THR A 88 8.13 -11.86 -9.76
C THR A 88 7.72 -12.39 -8.38
N LEU A 89 7.37 -13.67 -8.33
CA LEU A 89 7.01 -14.33 -7.08
C LEU A 89 8.20 -14.41 -6.11
N GLU A 90 9.40 -14.62 -6.65
CA GLU A 90 10.66 -14.65 -5.88
C GLU A 90 11.00 -13.26 -5.32
N GLU A 91 10.76 -12.20 -6.09
CA GLU A 91 10.91 -10.81 -5.62
C GLU A 91 9.90 -10.46 -4.53
N ALA A 92 8.63 -10.87 -4.70
CA ALA A 92 7.61 -10.72 -3.67
C ALA A 92 8.00 -11.44 -2.37
N ASP A 93 8.59 -12.63 -2.47
CA ASP A 93 9.10 -13.38 -1.33
C ASP A 93 10.28 -12.66 -0.67
N ALA A 94 11.22 -12.14 -1.46
CA ALA A 94 12.34 -11.37 -0.93
C ALA A 94 11.89 -10.13 -0.14
N ILE A 95 10.86 -9.43 -0.64
CA ILE A 95 10.23 -8.32 0.08
C ILE A 95 9.66 -8.81 1.42
N ALA A 96 8.87 -9.89 1.41
CA ALA A 96 8.27 -10.43 2.64
C ALA A 96 9.31 -10.84 3.70
N HIS A 97 10.46 -11.40 3.27
CA HIS A 97 11.56 -11.76 4.16
C HIS A 97 12.31 -10.54 4.74
N THR A 98 12.25 -9.39 4.07
CA THR A 98 12.94 -8.17 4.48
C THR A 98 12.17 -7.40 5.55
N VAL A 99 10.84 -7.48 5.51
CA VAL A 99 9.96 -6.68 6.38
C VAL A 99 9.46 -7.50 7.55
N SER A 100 9.55 -6.95 8.76
CA SER A 100 8.88 -7.55 9.92
C SER A 100 7.43 -7.05 10.05
N LYS A 101 6.59 -7.87 10.69
CA LYS A 101 5.22 -7.48 11.05
C LYS A 101 5.17 -6.15 11.79
N ALA A 102 6.04 -5.96 12.79
CA ALA A 102 6.05 -4.77 13.63
C ALA A 102 6.37 -3.51 12.81
N GLU A 103 7.40 -3.57 11.96
CA GLU A 103 7.78 -2.47 11.08
C GLU A 103 6.66 -2.12 10.10
N VAL A 104 6.00 -3.12 9.50
CA VAL A 104 4.89 -2.88 8.56
C VAL A 104 3.72 -2.18 9.24
N LEU A 105 3.37 -2.56 10.48
CA LEU A 105 2.29 -1.93 11.23
C LEU A 105 2.64 -0.50 11.67
N GLU A 106 3.86 -0.26 12.13
CA GLU A 106 4.34 1.10 12.44
C GLU A 106 4.36 1.99 11.20
N TYR A 107 4.78 1.45 10.05
CA TYR A 107 4.77 2.17 8.78
C TYR A 107 3.35 2.48 8.31
N ALA A 108 2.42 1.53 8.47
CA ALA A 108 1.02 1.75 8.15
C ALA A 108 0.40 2.88 8.97
N ASP A 109 0.73 2.96 10.26
CA ASP A 109 0.29 4.06 11.14
C ASP A 109 0.82 5.42 10.66
N GLU A 110 2.10 5.49 10.28
CA GLU A 110 2.72 6.73 9.80
C GLU A 110 2.14 7.19 8.45
N VAL A 111 1.93 6.25 7.51
CA VAL A 111 1.28 6.53 6.23
C VAL A 111 -0.16 6.99 6.46
N TYR A 112 -0.92 6.29 7.30
CA TYR A 112 -2.28 6.68 7.66
C TYR A 112 -2.33 8.10 8.23
N GLN A 113 -1.47 8.41 9.20
CA GLN A 113 -1.44 9.72 9.82
C GLN A 113 -1.12 10.81 8.79
N THR A 114 -0.11 10.59 7.94
CA THR A 114 0.30 11.52 6.88
C THR A 114 -0.84 11.79 5.88
N ILE A 115 -1.61 10.76 5.51
CA ILE A 115 -2.77 10.90 4.63
C ILE A 115 -3.92 11.61 5.34
N SER A 116 -4.19 11.26 6.59
CA SER A 116 -5.28 11.84 7.38
C SER A 116 -5.08 13.33 7.63
N ASP A 117 -3.85 13.75 7.91
CA ASP A 117 -3.47 15.15 8.09
C ASP A 117 -3.65 15.94 6.79
N TRP A 118 -3.15 15.40 5.67
CA TRP A 118 -3.36 16.02 4.36
C TRP A 118 -4.84 16.15 3.99
N LEU A 119 -5.65 15.12 4.25
CA LEU A 119 -7.10 15.19 4.02
C LEU A 119 -7.75 16.28 4.88
N GLY A 120 -7.28 16.49 6.11
CA GLY A 120 -7.81 17.54 7.00
C GLY A 120 -7.49 18.96 6.51
N GLU A 121 -6.41 19.12 5.76
CA GLU A 121 -5.98 20.40 5.18
C GLU A 121 -6.54 20.63 3.77
N CYS A 122 -6.78 19.56 3.00
CA CYS A 122 -7.22 19.69 1.62
C CYS A 122 -8.72 19.98 1.52
N GLY A 123 -9.08 21.02 0.78
CA GLY A 123 -10.48 21.31 0.48
C GLY A 123 -11.05 20.28 -0.51
N LYS A 124 -12.38 20.11 -0.52
CA LYS A 124 -13.09 19.20 -1.45
C LYS A 124 -12.71 19.38 -2.92
N ASP A 125 -12.34 20.59 -3.33
CA ASP A 125 -11.94 20.89 -4.71
C ASP A 125 -10.64 20.19 -5.11
N ALA A 126 -9.80 19.81 -4.14
CA ALA A 126 -8.61 19.00 -4.39
C ALA A 126 -8.95 17.61 -4.95
N LEU A 127 -10.13 17.08 -4.61
CA LEU A 127 -10.58 15.76 -5.04
C LEU A 127 -10.85 15.70 -6.55
N GLU A 128 -11.21 16.84 -7.17
CA GLU A 128 -11.49 16.95 -8.60
C GLU A 128 -10.23 17.21 -9.44
N GLN A 129 -9.09 17.49 -8.80
CA GLN A 129 -7.86 17.79 -9.52
C GLN A 129 -7.37 16.55 -10.28
N CYS A 130 -6.77 16.80 -11.43
CA CYS A 130 -6.11 15.80 -12.25
C CYS A 130 -4.69 16.26 -12.52
N PHE A 131 -3.72 15.38 -12.29
CA PHE A 131 -2.30 15.68 -12.47
C PHE A 131 -1.70 14.84 -13.60
N ASP A 132 -0.59 15.33 -14.15
CA ASP A 132 0.27 14.51 -14.99
C ASP A 132 1.08 13.54 -14.12
N TYR A 133 0.52 12.36 -13.89
CA TYR A 133 1.17 11.33 -13.07
C TYR A 133 2.43 10.75 -13.74
N HIS A 134 2.61 10.91 -15.07
CA HIS A 134 3.88 10.54 -15.70
C HIS A 134 5.00 11.46 -15.20
N GLN A 135 4.73 12.77 -15.16
CA GLN A 135 5.69 13.74 -14.63
C GLN A 135 5.98 13.48 -13.15
N ARG A 136 4.95 13.17 -12.35
CA ARG A 136 5.13 12.85 -10.91
C ARG A 136 6.01 11.61 -10.70
N LEU A 137 5.82 10.56 -11.50
CA LEU A 137 6.62 9.33 -11.43
C LEU A 137 8.03 9.46 -12.02
N ALA A 138 8.32 10.51 -12.79
CA ALA A 138 9.63 10.71 -13.41
C ALA A 138 10.78 10.83 -12.38
N VAL A 139 10.46 11.21 -11.13
CA VAL A 139 11.44 11.32 -10.04
C VAL A 139 11.82 9.97 -9.44
N PHE A 140 11.08 8.90 -9.76
CA PHE A 140 11.34 7.51 -9.34
C PHE A 140 11.54 6.62 -10.58
N PRO A 141 12.67 6.77 -11.30
CA PRO A 141 12.95 5.97 -12.49
C PRO A 141 12.95 4.46 -12.22
N GLU A 142 13.30 4.05 -11.00
CA GLU A 142 13.29 2.65 -10.56
C GLU A 142 11.89 2.02 -10.63
N TYR A 143 10.81 2.80 -10.44
CA TYR A 143 9.44 2.25 -10.48
C TYR A 143 8.98 1.99 -11.92
N GLN A 144 9.66 2.55 -12.93
CA GLN A 144 9.19 2.56 -14.32
C GLN A 144 9.47 1.24 -15.06
N THR A 145 9.24 0.12 -14.39
CA THR A 145 9.36 -1.20 -15.01
C THR A 145 8.16 -1.47 -15.94
N PRO A 146 8.31 -2.37 -16.93
CA PRO A 146 7.19 -2.80 -17.76
C PRO A 146 6.06 -3.45 -16.94
N GLY A 147 6.40 -4.14 -15.85
CA GLY A 147 5.44 -4.75 -14.92
C GLY A 147 4.59 -3.70 -14.23
N PHE A 148 5.23 -2.77 -13.53
CA PHE A 148 4.57 -1.66 -12.86
C PHE A 148 3.71 -0.84 -13.83
N THR A 149 4.26 -0.47 -14.98
CA THR A 149 3.55 0.34 -15.98
C THR A 149 2.27 -0.35 -16.47
N ARG A 150 2.29 -1.67 -16.66
CA ARG A 150 1.08 -2.41 -17.06
C ARG A 150 -0.03 -2.29 -16.01
N GLU A 151 0.33 -2.35 -14.74
CA GLU A 151 -0.62 -2.26 -13.63
C GLU A 151 -1.20 -0.85 -13.49
N VAL A 152 -0.37 0.20 -13.57
CA VAL A 152 -0.83 1.55 -13.20
C VAL A 152 -1.27 2.43 -14.37
N LYS A 153 -0.94 2.09 -15.63
CA LYS A 153 -1.18 2.99 -16.79
C LYS A 153 -2.63 3.43 -16.97
N HIS A 154 -3.58 2.62 -16.51
CA HIS A 154 -5.01 2.90 -16.65
C HIS A 154 -5.52 3.93 -15.62
N LEU A 155 -4.67 4.27 -14.63
CA LEU A 155 -4.87 5.30 -13.62
C LEU A 155 -4.28 6.65 -14.03
N PHE A 156 -3.52 6.71 -15.14
CA PHE A 156 -3.03 7.98 -15.67
C PHE A 156 -4.20 8.88 -16.08
N ASN A 157 -4.07 10.19 -15.78
CA ASN A 157 -5.08 11.22 -16.03
C ASN A 157 -6.41 11.02 -15.30
N ARG A 158 -6.41 10.30 -14.16
CA ARG A 158 -7.58 10.17 -13.30
C ARG A 158 -7.61 11.27 -12.22
N PRO A 159 -8.80 11.76 -11.83
CA PRO A 159 -8.90 12.73 -10.76
C PRO A 159 -8.49 12.13 -9.41
N VAL A 160 -8.11 12.97 -8.46
CA VAL A 160 -7.65 12.56 -7.12
C VAL A 160 -8.64 11.62 -6.44
N TRP A 161 -9.95 11.90 -6.50
CA TRP A 161 -10.95 11.00 -5.89
C TRP A 161 -10.89 9.58 -6.45
N ASP A 162 -10.62 9.40 -7.74
CA ASP A 162 -10.57 8.07 -8.37
C ASP A 162 -9.32 7.30 -7.92
N ILE A 163 -8.20 8.02 -7.73
CA ILE A 163 -6.97 7.46 -7.15
C ILE A 163 -7.18 7.08 -5.68
N LEU A 164 -7.86 7.91 -4.88
CA LEU A 164 -8.15 7.57 -3.48
C LEU A 164 -9.09 6.35 -3.38
N MET A 165 -10.10 6.27 -4.24
CA MET A 165 -11.11 5.21 -4.16
C MET A 165 -10.64 3.87 -4.72
N ARG A 166 -9.88 3.86 -5.82
CA ARG A 166 -9.52 2.62 -6.51
C ARG A 166 -8.25 1.99 -5.93
N PRO A 167 -7.03 2.51 -6.18
CA PRO A 167 -5.82 1.91 -5.62
C PRO A 167 -5.64 2.12 -4.12
N CYS A 168 -6.10 3.23 -3.52
CA CYS A 168 -5.83 3.50 -2.10
C CYS A 168 -6.89 2.93 -1.14
N THR A 169 -8.06 2.52 -1.65
CA THR A 169 -9.16 1.99 -0.82
C THR A 169 -9.64 0.62 -1.30
N THR A 170 -10.25 0.53 -2.49
CA THR A 170 -10.85 -0.71 -2.99
C THR A 170 -9.84 -1.84 -3.17
N HIS A 171 -8.68 -1.51 -3.75
CA HIS A 171 -7.56 -2.43 -3.93
C HIS A 171 -6.99 -2.91 -2.59
N ILE A 172 -6.94 -2.02 -1.59
CA ILE A 172 -6.45 -2.36 -0.25
C ILE A 172 -7.40 -3.32 0.46
N TYR A 173 -8.72 -3.07 0.42
CA TYR A 173 -9.71 -4.01 0.96
C TYR A 173 -9.64 -5.40 0.29
N ARG A 174 -9.39 -5.45 -1.02
CA ARG A 174 -9.20 -6.72 -1.72
C ARG A 174 -8.05 -7.53 -1.12
N HIS A 175 -6.89 -6.90 -0.95
CA HIS A 175 -5.71 -7.57 -0.40
C HIS A 175 -5.85 -7.88 1.10
N GLN A 176 -6.61 -7.09 1.86
CA GLN A 176 -7.01 -7.47 3.22
C GLN A 176 -7.83 -8.77 3.23
N GLY A 177 -8.79 -8.90 2.30
CA GLY A 177 -9.54 -10.15 2.14
C GLY A 177 -8.65 -11.33 1.73
N GLU A 178 -7.61 -11.10 0.91
CA GLU A 178 -6.63 -12.14 0.59
C GLU A 178 -5.86 -12.60 1.84
N ILE A 179 -5.40 -11.66 2.69
CA ILE A 179 -4.76 -11.99 3.98
C ILE A 179 -5.71 -12.78 4.88
N GLU A 180 -6.97 -12.36 4.99
CA GLU A 180 -7.98 -13.02 5.81
C GLU A 180 -8.20 -14.48 5.38
N VAL A 181 -8.41 -14.72 4.08
CA VAL A 181 -8.61 -16.06 3.53
C VAL A 181 -7.38 -16.94 3.77
N VAL A 182 -6.18 -16.43 3.52
CA VAL A 182 -4.92 -17.16 3.73
C VAL A 182 -4.78 -17.54 5.21
N LYS A 183 -5.03 -16.59 6.11
CA LYS A 183 -4.99 -16.80 7.57
C LYS A 183 -6.00 -17.84 8.04
N GLU A 184 -7.24 -17.79 7.55
CA GLU A 184 -8.25 -18.80 7.86
C GLU A 184 -7.80 -20.20 7.41
N MET A 185 -7.26 -20.32 6.20
CA MET A 185 -6.80 -21.61 5.68
C MET A 185 -5.69 -22.23 6.53
N LEU A 186 -4.79 -21.42 7.08
CA LEU A 186 -3.72 -21.86 7.96
C LEU A 186 -4.24 -22.34 9.31
N ARG A 187 -5.29 -21.70 9.83
CA ARG A 187 -5.85 -21.95 11.16
C ARG A 187 -7.00 -22.96 11.18
N ARG A 188 -7.51 -23.37 10.02
CA ARG A 188 -8.55 -24.39 9.94
C ARG A 188 -8.01 -25.73 10.49
N PRO A 189 -8.68 -26.35 11.46
CA PRO A 189 -8.33 -27.69 11.90
C PRO A 189 -8.45 -28.67 10.72
N ARG A 190 -7.45 -29.53 10.58
CA ARG A 190 -7.43 -30.61 9.57
C ARG A 190 -8.19 -31.83 10.06
#